data_AF-A0A6G8FFU2-F1
#
_entry.id   AF-A0A6G8FFU2-F1
#
_cell.length_a   1.000
_cell.length_b   1.000
_cell.length_c   1.000
_cell.angle_alpha   90.00
_cell.angle_beta   90.00
_cell.angle_gamma   90.00
#
_symmetry.space_group_name_H-M   'P 1'
#
loop_
_entity.id
_entity.type
_entity.pdbx_description
1 polymer ?
#
loop_
_entity_poly.entity_id
_entity_poly.type
_entity_poly.pdbx_seq_one_letter_code
_entity_poly.pdbx_strand_id
1 'polypeptide(L)'
;MTESQKPSRYQEISSQAQQMLSLGESGRYEFKSSIDAVTVKLLAALANWVALDPEREVAHLLVGIKEIEDVATGLVCGEPCGLPRGLDKAVARIQDLASKTRPVPVDAFIVEENVSGEMPFVRVELRPTMAPHFDDEGRRQTRQGRSTRALTDDELLRVYLDREAGSFAARFRQTSDELRSAVGAIGDQVDDVAAAIEDNIAEPIRSLTLTAESAADAARSAESSADSASASAMSAEWEVSHVNQLVKGLQLAVEDIRDQTSEGHAFHLATLRRKVWWNFTVDTYMHNSKLADQLEQRLRALLTREISIDAVHSSWERGLWEDVLKARTTEGRQSGTQKWWRAMLQTLEEWIGSPSYAAPELPDLRSALKADLDHELDDPESVTRRFEDLVRD
;
A
#
# COMPACT_ATOMS: atom_id res chain seq x y z
N MET A 1 27.80 -41.17 -32.92
CA MET A 1 28.20 -42.11 -33.99
C MET A 1 27.32 -43.33 -33.84
N THR A 2 26.41 -43.57 -34.78
CA THR A 2 25.57 -44.77 -34.80
C THR A 2 26.45 -45.96 -35.14
N GLU A 3 26.79 -46.80 -34.15
CA GLU A 3 27.40 -48.11 -34.41
C GLU A 3 26.48 -48.87 -35.37
N SER A 4 26.97 -49.16 -36.57
CA SER A 4 26.29 -50.05 -37.51
C SER A 4 25.97 -51.35 -36.79
N GLN A 5 24.70 -51.75 -36.83
CA GLN A 5 24.19 -52.96 -36.20
C GLN A 5 25.05 -54.16 -36.62
N LYS A 6 25.79 -54.75 -35.68
CA LYS A 6 26.66 -55.90 -35.96
C LYS A 6 25.79 -57.07 -36.45
N PRO A 7 26.11 -57.68 -37.60
CA PRO A 7 25.33 -58.80 -38.10
C PRO A 7 25.50 -60.02 -37.18
N SER A 8 24.39 -60.67 -36.86
CA SER A 8 24.33 -61.87 -36.01
C SER A 8 24.52 -63.17 -36.79
N ARG A 9 24.63 -63.10 -38.12
CA ARG A 9 24.67 -64.27 -39.01
C ARG A 9 25.55 -64.01 -40.23
N TYR A 10 26.52 -64.89 -40.46
CA TYR A 10 27.41 -64.87 -41.62
C TYR A 10 27.25 -66.16 -42.44
N GLN A 11 27.12 -66.01 -43.77
CA GLN A 11 27.00 -67.15 -44.67
C GLN A 11 28.31 -67.94 -44.78
N GLU A 12 29.43 -67.23 -44.77
CA GLU A 12 30.79 -67.76 -44.75
C GLU A 12 31.44 -67.46 -43.39
N ILE A 13 32.69 -67.89 -43.18
CA ILE A 13 33.46 -67.55 -41.98
C ILE A 13 33.87 -66.08 -42.05
N SER A 14 33.45 -65.27 -41.08
CA SER A 14 33.84 -63.86 -41.00
C SER A 14 35.37 -63.69 -40.87
N SER A 15 35.90 -62.57 -41.37
CA SER A 15 37.35 -62.25 -41.25
C SER A 15 37.83 -62.25 -39.80
N GLN A 16 36.98 -61.78 -38.88
CA GLN A 16 37.22 -61.81 -37.45
C GLN A 16 37.35 -63.24 -36.92
N ALA A 17 36.43 -64.14 -37.32
CA ALA A 17 36.50 -65.54 -36.92
C ALA A 17 37.72 -66.26 -37.53
N GLN A 18 38.07 -65.99 -38.78
CA GLN A 18 39.29 -66.53 -39.40
C GLN A 18 40.55 -66.15 -38.62
N GLN A 19 40.66 -64.88 -38.21
CA GLN A 19 41.78 -64.41 -37.41
C GLN A 19 41.83 -65.14 -36.05
N MET A 20 40.69 -65.28 -35.36
CA MET A 20 40.63 -66.01 -34.09
C MET A 20 41.08 -67.46 -34.22
N LEU A 21 40.61 -68.16 -35.26
CA LEU A 21 40.99 -69.54 -35.54
C LEU A 21 42.50 -69.70 -35.78
N SER A 22 43.13 -68.73 -36.44
CA SER A 22 44.58 -68.73 -36.69
C SER A 22 45.43 -68.42 -35.46
N LEU A 23 44.91 -67.64 -34.51
CA LEU A 23 45.63 -67.24 -33.30
C LEU A 23 45.59 -68.31 -32.20
N GLY A 24 44.65 -69.24 -32.26
CA GLY A 24 44.53 -70.32 -31.29
C GLY A 24 43.85 -69.94 -29.97
N GLU A 25 43.70 -70.93 -29.09
CA GLU A 25 43.09 -70.72 -27.77
C GLU A 25 43.99 -69.85 -26.88
N SER A 26 43.40 -68.88 -26.19
CA SER A 26 44.10 -67.97 -25.29
C SER A 26 43.24 -67.62 -24.08
N GLY A 27 43.69 -66.65 -23.26
CA GLY A 27 42.82 -66.08 -22.23
C GLY A 27 41.59 -65.36 -22.83
N ARG A 28 41.72 -64.83 -24.06
CA ARG A 28 40.69 -64.08 -24.77
C ARG A 28 39.78 -64.95 -25.64
N TYR A 29 40.30 -66.08 -26.14
CA TYR A 29 39.62 -66.97 -27.09
C TYR A 29 39.50 -68.37 -26.48
N GLU A 30 38.28 -68.88 -26.38
CA GLU A 30 37.98 -70.22 -25.88
C GLU A 30 37.40 -71.07 -27.01
N PHE A 31 37.93 -72.27 -27.24
CA PHE A 31 37.40 -73.21 -28.22
C PHE A 31 36.70 -74.39 -27.55
N LYS A 32 35.54 -74.76 -28.09
CA LYS A 32 34.80 -75.98 -27.71
C LYS A 32 34.32 -76.69 -28.96
N SER A 33 34.62 -77.98 -29.05
CA SER A 33 34.17 -78.82 -30.16
C SER A 33 32.68 -79.14 -30.10
N SER A 34 32.07 -79.08 -28.91
CA SER A 34 30.65 -79.38 -28.69
C SER A 34 30.01 -78.39 -27.73
N ILE A 35 28.73 -78.11 -27.96
CA ILE A 35 27.89 -77.32 -27.05
C ILE A 35 27.77 -77.94 -25.66
N ASP A 36 27.86 -79.26 -25.54
CA ASP A 36 27.75 -79.97 -24.26
C ASP A 36 28.95 -79.66 -23.32
N ALA A 37 30.05 -79.14 -23.88
CA ALA A 37 31.23 -78.71 -23.12
C ALA A 37 31.14 -77.24 -22.63
N VAL A 38 30.11 -76.50 -23.04
CA VAL A 38 29.84 -75.14 -22.56
C VAL A 38 29.08 -75.22 -21.24
N THR A 39 29.59 -74.54 -20.21
CA THR A 39 29.02 -74.55 -18.86
C THR A 39 28.78 -73.14 -18.35
N VAL A 40 27.87 -72.98 -17.38
CA VAL A 40 27.61 -71.68 -16.72
C VAL A 40 28.90 -71.13 -16.10
N LYS A 41 29.69 -72.01 -15.47
CA LYS A 41 31.02 -71.75 -14.93
C LYS A 41 31.96 -71.12 -15.96
N LEU A 42 31.99 -71.64 -17.19
CA LEU A 42 32.84 -71.13 -18.26
C LEU A 42 32.42 -69.71 -18.69
N LEU A 43 31.11 -69.48 -18.87
CA LEU A 43 30.60 -68.16 -19.25
C LEU A 43 30.89 -67.11 -18.17
N ALA A 44 30.66 -67.46 -16.90
CA ALA A 44 30.99 -66.59 -15.77
C ALA A 44 32.52 -66.30 -15.69
N ALA A 45 33.36 -67.31 -15.91
CA ALA A 45 34.81 -67.15 -15.88
C ALA A 45 35.35 -66.23 -16.99
N LEU A 46 34.79 -66.33 -18.20
CA LEU A 46 35.13 -65.46 -19.33
C LEU A 46 34.67 -64.02 -19.08
N ALA A 47 33.44 -63.82 -18.59
CA ALA A 47 32.94 -62.48 -18.24
C ALA A 47 33.78 -61.82 -17.12
N ASN A 48 34.19 -62.60 -16.11
CA ASN A 48 35.07 -62.10 -15.06
C ASN A 48 36.47 -61.77 -15.56
N TRP A 49 37.01 -62.53 -16.51
CA TRP A 49 38.32 -62.22 -17.10
C TRP A 49 38.32 -60.86 -17.82
N VAL A 50 37.21 -60.50 -18.46
CA VAL A 50 36.99 -59.17 -19.04
C VAL A 50 36.93 -58.12 -17.93
N ALA A 51 36.16 -58.37 -16.86
CA ALA A 51 35.97 -57.42 -15.76
C ALA A 51 37.24 -57.09 -14.94
N LEU A 52 38.27 -57.94 -14.98
CA LEU A 52 39.51 -57.71 -14.24
C LEU A 52 40.42 -56.62 -14.83
N ASP A 53 40.16 -56.20 -16.05
CA ASP A 53 41.03 -55.29 -16.79
C ASP A 53 40.18 -54.39 -17.68
N PRO A 54 40.09 -53.08 -17.39
CA PRO A 54 39.24 -52.15 -18.12
C PRO A 54 39.56 -52.04 -19.61
N GLU A 55 40.77 -52.42 -20.05
CA GLU A 55 41.14 -52.42 -21.48
C GLU A 55 40.51 -53.60 -22.25
N ARG A 56 39.95 -54.59 -21.53
CA ARG A 56 39.29 -55.74 -22.14
C ARG A 56 37.81 -55.42 -22.32
N GLU A 57 37.39 -55.42 -23.57
CA GLU A 57 35.99 -55.15 -23.90
C GLU A 57 35.15 -56.43 -23.99
N VAL A 58 35.75 -57.55 -24.41
CA VAL A 58 35.01 -58.79 -24.73
C VAL A 58 35.90 -60.02 -24.70
N ALA A 59 35.35 -61.14 -24.24
CA ALA A 59 35.92 -62.48 -24.40
C ALA A 59 35.14 -63.25 -25.48
N HIS A 60 35.82 -64.09 -26.25
CA HIS A 60 35.16 -64.86 -27.31
C HIS A 60 35.17 -66.36 -27.01
N LEU A 61 34.01 -66.98 -27.13
CA LEU A 61 33.83 -68.44 -27.09
C LEU A 61 33.40 -68.91 -28.47
N LEU A 62 34.17 -69.81 -29.09
CA LEU A 62 33.82 -70.44 -30.35
C LEU A 62 33.40 -71.91 -30.10
N VAL A 63 32.19 -72.26 -30.51
CA VAL A 63 31.57 -73.57 -30.27
C VAL A 63 31.33 -74.27 -31.61
N GLY A 64 31.79 -75.51 -31.74
CA GLY A 64 31.92 -76.22 -33.01
C GLY A 64 33.31 -76.10 -33.63
N ILE A 65 34.33 -75.79 -32.81
CA ILE A 65 35.74 -75.70 -33.21
C ILE A 65 36.56 -76.75 -32.44
N LYS A 66 37.33 -77.55 -33.18
CA LYS A 66 38.30 -78.49 -32.62
C LYS A 66 39.69 -77.87 -32.66
N GLU A 67 40.48 -78.11 -31.63
CA GLU A 67 41.89 -77.72 -31.61
C GLU A 67 42.75 -78.72 -32.35
N ILE A 68 43.63 -78.21 -33.20
CA ILE A 68 44.62 -78.99 -33.93
C ILE A 68 45.98 -78.38 -33.67
N GLU A 69 46.88 -79.20 -33.16
CA GLU A 69 48.28 -78.86 -33.01
C GLU A 69 49.00 -79.15 -34.32
N ASP A 70 49.61 -78.13 -34.89
CA ASP A 70 50.49 -78.28 -36.03
C ASP A 70 51.79 -78.96 -35.57
N VAL A 71 52.01 -80.17 -36.06
CA VAL A 71 53.16 -81.02 -35.72
C VAL A 71 54.51 -80.37 -36.07
N ALA A 72 54.54 -79.43 -37.03
CA ALA A 72 55.76 -78.76 -37.46
C ALA A 72 56.10 -77.51 -36.63
N THR A 73 55.08 -76.78 -36.14
CA THR A 73 55.27 -75.49 -35.44
C THR A 73 54.95 -75.55 -33.95
N GLY A 74 54.26 -76.61 -33.50
CA GLY A 74 53.73 -76.72 -32.13
C GLY A 74 52.62 -75.71 -31.82
N LEU A 75 52.13 -74.97 -32.82
CA LEU A 75 51.06 -74.00 -32.67
C LEU A 75 49.70 -74.72 -32.69
N VAL A 76 48.81 -74.30 -31.79
CA VAL A 76 47.46 -74.85 -31.70
C VAL A 76 46.50 -73.90 -32.41
N CYS A 77 45.93 -74.35 -33.52
CA CYS A 77 44.94 -73.62 -34.30
C CYS A 77 43.55 -74.21 -34.11
N GLY A 78 42.51 -73.42 -34.38
CA GLY A 78 41.12 -73.90 -34.39
C GLY A 78 40.71 -74.35 -35.79
N GLU A 79 40.15 -75.55 -35.92
CA GLU A 79 39.48 -76.02 -37.12
C GLU A 79 37.97 -76.18 -36.86
N PRO A 80 37.08 -75.61 -37.69
CA PRO A 80 35.65 -75.86 -37.59
C PRO A 80 35.33 -77.33 -37.76
N CYS A 81 34.67 -77.93 -36.77
CA CYS A 81 34.15 -79.30 -36.83
C CYS A 81 32.62 -79.36 -36.94
N GLY A 82 31.96 -78.19 -36.93
CA GLY A 82 30.51 -78.06 -37.06
C GLY A 82 29.75 -78.37 -35.78
N LEU A 83 28.43 -78.17 -35.83
CA LEU A 83 27.51 -78.44 -34.73
C LEU A 83 26.48 -79.51 -35.15
N PRO A 84 26.61 -80.78 -34.70
CA PRO A 84 25.81 -81.90 -35.21
C PRO A 84 24.33 -81.81 -34.84
N ARG A 85 23.98 -81.04 -33.79
CA ARG A 85 22.59 -80.80 -33.36
C ARG A 85 21.97 -79.55 -34.01
N GLY A 86 22.70 -78.87 -34.90
CA GLY A 86 22.30 -77.62 -35.56
C GLY A 86 22.61 -76.35 -34.77
N LEU A 87 22.66 -75.22 -35.48
CA LEU A 87 22.94 -73.89 -34.93
C LEU A 87 21.88 -73.46 -33.91
N ASP A 88 20.59 -73.52 -34.25
CA ASP A 88 19.49 -73.04 -33.40
C ASP A 88 19.51 -73.66 -31.99
N LYS A 89 19.78 -74.97 -31.90
CA LYS A 89 19.86 -75.67 -30.61
C LYS A 89 21.08 -75.22 -29.81
N ALA A 90 22.20 -74.92 -30.47
CA ALA A 90 23.39 -74.40 -29.80
C ALA A 90 23.15 -72.98 -29.30
N VAL A 91 22.54 -72.10 -30.12
CA VAL A 91 22.17 -70.73 -29.74
C VAL A 91 21.23 -70.74 -28.53
N ALA A 92 20.13 -71.48 -28.59
CA ALA A 92 19.18 -71.57 -27.48
C ALA A 92 19.82 -72.11 -26.20
N ARG A 93 20.73 -73.08 -26.32
CA ARG A 93 21.46 -73.63 -25.16
C ARG A 93 22.43 -72.62 -24.55
N ILE A 94 23.18 -71.87 -25.37
CA ILE A 94 24.08 -70.82 -24.87
C ILE A 94 23.29 -69.74 -24.15
N GLN A 95 22.15 -69.31 -24.71
CA GLN A 95 21.25 -68.34 -24.07
C GLN A 95 20.70 -68.84 -22.73
N ASP A 96 20.24 -70.10 -22.67
CA ASP A 96 19.81 -70.74 -21.42
C ASP A 96 20.93 -70.75 -20.37
N LEU A 97 22.16 -71.11 -20.77
CA LEU A 97 23.31 -71.12 -19.87
C LEU A 97 23.71 -69.71 -19.41
N ALA A 98 23.69 -68.72 -20.29
CA ALA A 98 23.97 -67.33 -19.95
C ALA A 98 22.95 -66.80 -18.93
N SER A 99 21.67 -67.13 -19.08
CA SER A 99 20.59 -66.73 -18.16
C SER A 99 20.75 -67.27 -16.73
N LYS A 100 21.53 -68.34 -16.56
CA LYS A 100 21.82 -68.98 -15.26
C LYS A 100 23.00 -68.33 -14.54
N THR A 101 23.81 -67.52 -15.21
CA THR A 101 24.84 -66.76 -14.53
C THR A 101 24.21 -65.72 -13.59
N ARG A 102 24.92 -65.42 -12.49
CA ARG A 102 24.52 -64.49 -11.42
C ARG A 102 25.65 -63.48 -11.19
N PRO A 103 25.44 -62.32 -10.54
CA PRO A 103 24.18 -61.82 -9.98
C PRO A 103 23.15 -61.40 -11.04
N VAL A 104 23.63 -60.92 -12.20
CA VAL A 104 22.83 -60.65 -13.40
C VAL A 104 23.37 -61.55 -14.51
N PRO A 105 22.53 -62.03 -15.44
CA PRO A 105 23.01 -62.76 -16.61
C PRO A 105 24.09 -62.00 -17.37
N VAL A 106 25.17 -62.70 -17.75
CA VAL A 106 26.22 -62.17 -18.63
C VAL A 106 25.61 -61.78 -19.99
N ASP A 107 26.17 -60.75 -20.61
CA ASP A 107 25.79 -60.36 -21.96
C ASP A 107 26.51 -61.28 -22.95
N ALA A 108 25.72 -62.09 -23.66
CA ALA A 108 26.21 -63.07 -24.62
C ALA A 108 25.65 -62.74 -26.00
N PHE A 109 26.45 -62.01 -26.79
CA PHE A 109 26.11 -61.71 -28.17
C PHE A 109 26.56 -62.86 -29.08
N ILE A 110 25.59 -63.54 -29.68
CA ILE A 110 25.82 -64.77 -30.43
C ILE A 110 25.85 -64.46 -31.94
N VAL A 111 26.90 -64.94 -32.60
CA VAL A 111 27.11 -64.83 -34.03
C VAL A 111 27.19 -66.24 -34.62
N GLU A 112 26.32 -66.52 -35.59
CA GLU A 112 26.38 -67.72 -36.39
C GLU A 112 27.36 -67.54 -37.55
N GLU A 113 28.32 -68.45 -37.69
CA GLU A 113 29.39 -68.40 -38.68
C GLU A 113 29.29 -69.60 -39.63
N ASN A 114 29.65 -69.41 -40.92
CA ASN A 114 29.66 -70.45 -41.94
C ASN A 114 28.32 -71.17 -42.16
N VAL A 115 27.21 -70.43 -42.13
CA VAL A 115 25.85 -70.99 -42.21
C VAL A 115 25.57 -71.72 -43.52
N SER A 116 26.14 -71.25 -44.64
CA SER A 116 25.98 -71.91 -45.96
C SER A 116 26.95 -73.07 -46.17
N GLY A 117 27.93 -73.26 -45.28
CA GLY A 117 28.95 -74.30 -45.38
C GLY A 117 28.57 -75.60 -44.68
N GLU A 118 29.42 -76.63 -44.85
CA GLU A 118 29.20 -77.96 -44.25
C GLU A 118 29.46 -78.01 -42.74
N MET A 119 30.26 -77.06 -42.22
CA MET A 119 30.69 -77.03 -40.82
C MET A 119 30.33 -75.68 -40.17
N PRO A 120 29.04 -75.42 -39.91
CA PRO A 120 28.59 -74.21 -39.24
C PRO A 120 28.95 -74.23 -37.76
N PHE A 121 29.35 -73.09 -37.21
CA PHE A 121 29.75 -72.96 -35.81
C PHE A 121 29.24 -71.64 -35.22
N VAL A 122 29.34 -71.50 -33.89
CA VAL A 122 28.86 -70.33 -33.17
C VAL A 122 30.02 -69.59 -32.54
N ARG A 123 30.08 -68.28 -32.72
CA ARG A 123 30.97 -67.36 -32.00
C ARG A 123 30.16 -66.53 -31.01
N VAL A 124 30.52 -66.58 -29.73
CA VAL A 124 29.84 -65.85 -28.66
C VAL A 124 30.78 -64.78 -28.15
N GLU A 125 30.33 -63.54 -28.20
CA GLU A 125 30.95 -62.39 -27.55
C GLU A 125 30.38 -62.25 -26.14
N LEU A 126 31.24 -62.42 -25.13
CA LEU A 126 30.86 -62.36 -23.72
C LEU A 126 31.34 -61.06 -23.08
N ARG A 127 30.41 -60.34 -22.45
CA ARG A 127 30.67 -59.11 -21.68
C ARG A 127 30.11 -59.24 -20.26
N PRO A 128 30.80 -58.68 -19.26
CA PRO A 128 30.27 -58.61 -17.91
C PRO A 128 29.13 -57.58 -17.86
N THR A 129 28.02 -57.94 -17.21
CA THR A 129 26.92 -57.01 -16.94
C THR A 129 26.96 -56.50 -15.51
N MET A 130 27.33 -57.38 -14.57
CA MET A 130 27.47 -57.05 -13.15
C MET A 130 28.48 -58.00 -12.51
N ALA A 131 29.76 -57.77 -12.79
CA ALA A 131 30.84 -58.54 -12.19
C ALA A 131 30.94 -58.32 -10.66
N PRO A 132 31.50 -59.28 -9.89
CA PRO A 132 31.96 -60.58 -10.35
C PRO A 132 30.78 -61.56 -10.54
N HIS A 133 30.74 -62.19 -11.71
CA HIS A 133 29.78 -63.22 -12.04
C HIS A 133 30.11 -64.56 -11.37
N PHE A 134 29.10 -65.35 -11.06
CA PHE A 134 29.22 -66.68 -10.46
C PHE A 134 28.22 -67.68 -11.05
N ASP A 135 28.56 -68.96 -10.90
CA ASP A 135 27.69 -70.09 -11.28
C ASP A 135 26.64 -70.40 -10.19
N ASP A 136 25.80 -71.39 -10.43
CA ASP A 136 24.74 -71.81 -9.48
C ASP A 136 25.29 -72.32 -8.14
N GLU A 137 26.59 -72.65 -8.07
CA GLU A 137 27.28 -73.08 -6.84
C GLU A 137 27.94 -71.91 -6.09
N GLY A 138 27.79 -70.68 -6.58
CA GLY A 138 28.38 -69.49 -5.97
C GLY A 138 29.87 -69.31 -6.23
N ARG A 139 30.46 -70.09 -7.16
CA ARG A 139 31.90 -70.06 -7.43
C ARG A 139 32.25 -68.89 -8.33
N ARG A 140 33.16 -68.05 -7.86
CA ARG A 140 33.70 -66.89 -8.58
C ARG A 140 35.05 -67.25 -9.17
N GLN A 141 35.11 -67.33 -10.49
CA GLN A 141 36.29 -67.80 -11.20
C GLN A 141 36.64 -66.86 -12.34
N THR A 142 37.88 -66.95 -12.80
CA THR A 142 38.42 -66.21 -13.94
C THR A 142 39.33 -67.11 -14.76
N ARG A 143 39.69 -66.68 -15.96
CA ARG A 143 40.65 -67.38 -16.81
C ARG A 143 42.08 -67.11 -16.36
N GLN A 144 42.92 -68.15 -16.41
CA GLN A 144 44.37 -68.08 -16.29
C GLN A 144 44.98 -68.85 -17.46
N GLY A 145 45.30 -68.11 -18.54
CA GLY A 145 45.69 -68.72 -19.81
C GLY A 145 44.57 -69.60 -20.35
N ARG A 146 44.87 -70.89 -20.54
CA ARG A 146 43.95 -71.91 -21.06
C ARG A 146 43.09 -72.59 -19.98
N SER A 147 43.33 -72.28 -18.71
CA SER A 147 42.61 -72.87 -17.57
C SER A 147 41.74 -71.84 -16.85
N THR A 148 40.95 -72.33 -15.88
CA THR A 148 40.16 -71.50 -14.96
C THR A 148 40.76 -71.58 -13.56
N ARG A 149 40.72 -70.47 -12.83
CA ARG A 149 41.08 -70.41 -11.41
C ARG A 149 40.04 -69.62 -10.62
N ALA A 150 40.04 -69.78 -9.30
CA ALA A 150 39.29 -68.89 -8.44
C ALA A 150 39.80 -67.44 -8.57
N LEU A 151 38.89 -66.48 -8.49
CA LEU A 151 39.25 -65.08 -8.27
C LEU A 151 39.90 -64.95 -6.89
N THR A 152 40.96 -64.16 -6.80
CA THR A 152 41.61 -63.84 -5.52
C THR A 152 40.79 -62.80 -4.77
N ASP A 153 40.99 -62.71 -3.44
CA ASP A 153 40.26 -61.74 -2.62
C ASP A 153 40.51 -60.29 -3.06
N ASP A 154 41.75 -59.96 -3.45
CA ASP A 154 42.11 -58.64 -3.96
C ASP A 154 41.40 -58.31 -5.29
N GLU A 155 41.30 -59.29 -6.18
CA GLU A 155 40.59 -59.13 -7.45
C GLU A 155 39.08 -58.95 -7.23
N LEU A 156 38.49 -59.73 -6.32
CA LEU A 156 37.09 -59.56 -5.95
C LEU A 156 36.84 -58.18 -5.36
N LEU A 157 37.68 -57.74 -4.44
CA LEU A 157 37.56 -56.44 -3.80
C LEU A 157 37.64 -55.31 -4.82
N ARG A 158 38.58 -55.37 -5.77
CA ARG A 158 38.70 -54.37 -6.85
C ARG A 158 37.43 -54.27 -7.67
N VAL A 159 36.91 -55.41 -8.15
CA VAL A 159 35.67 -55.42 -8.95
C VAL A 159 34.48 -54.86 -8.16
N TYR A 160 34.36 -55.19 -6.86
CA TYR A 160 33.32 -54.61 -6.02
C TYR A 160 33.49 -53.10 -5.82
N LEU A 161 34.71 -52.62 -5.57
CA LEU A 161 34.98 -51.19 -5.40
C LEU A 161 34.68 -50.40 -6.67
N ASP A 162 35.08 -50.89 -7.84
CA ASP A 162 34.78 -50.24 -9.12
C ASP A 162 33.27 -50.16 -9.37
N ARG A 163 32.55 -51.24 -9.06
CA ARG A 163 31.08 -51.30 -9.14
C ARG A 163 30.42 -50.28 -8.22
N GLU A 164 30.83 -50.25 -6.96
CA GLU A 164 30.25 -49.34 -5.96
C GLU A 164 30.65 -47.89 -6.24
N ALA A 165 31.86 -47.63 -6.76
CA ALA A 165 32.28 -46.30 -7.18
C ALA A 165 31.42 -45.75 -8.32
N GLY A 166 31.10 -46.57 -9.32
CA GLY A 166 30.19 -46.19 -10.41
C GLY A 166 28.77 -45.88 -9.92
N SER A 167 28.22 -46.75 -9.05
CA SER A 167 26.91 -46.55 -8.40
C SER A 167 26.87 -45.28 -7.54
N PHE A 168 27.92 -45.06 -6.74
CA PHE A 168 28.08 -43.88 -5.90
C PHE A 168 28.14 -42.60 -6.73
N ALA A 169 28.96 -42.57 -7.78
CA ALA A 169 29.08 -41.41 -8.66
C ALA A 169 27.76 -41.08 -9.39
N ALA A 170 26.97 -42.09 -9.77
CA ALA A 170 25.65 -41.89 -10.35
C ALA A 170 24.67 -41.27 -9.34
N ARG A 171 24.58 -41.84 -8.14
CA ARG A 171 23.71 -41.32 -7.06
C ARG A 171 24.13 -39.92 -6.62
N PHE A 172 25.44 -39.68 -6.49
CA PHE A 172 25.97 -38.37 -6.10
C PHE A 172 25.63 -37.28 -7.11
N ARG A 173 25.75 -37.58 -8.42
CA ARG A 173 25.33 -36.65 -9.48
C ARG A 173 23.84 -36.35 -9.41
N GLN A 174 23.01 -37.39 -9.30
CA GLN A 174 21.57 -37.23 -9.17
C GLN A 174 21.20 -36.33 -7.98
N THR A 175 21.73 -36.61 -6.79
CA THR A 175 21.46 -35.80 -5.59
C THR A 175 21.98 -34.36 -5.74
N SER A 176 23.12 -34.17 -6.41
CA SER A 176 23.66 -32.83 -6.67
C SER A 176 22.77 -32.02 -7.62
N ASP A 177 22.21 -32.67 -8.65
CA ASP A 177 21.28 -32.04 -9.59
C ASP A 177 19.96 -31.67 -8.89
N GLU A 178 19.44 -32.56 -8.04
CA GLU A 178 18.25 -32.31 -7.21
C GLU A 178 18.48 -31.11 -6.25
N LEU A 179 19.63 -31.05 -5.56
CA LEU A 179 19.99 -29.93 -4.70
C LEU A 179 20.13 -28.61 -5.47
N ARG A 180 20.80 -28.63 -6.63
CA ARG A 180 20.94 -27.45 -7.49
C ARG A 180 19.56 -26.93 -7.93
N SER A 181 18.65 -27.84 -8.30
CA SER A 181 17.29 -27.48 -8.67
C SER A 181 16.52 -26.87 -7.49
N ALA A 182 16.64 -27.46 -6.29
CA ALA A 182 15.98 -26.96 -5.09
C ALA A 182 16.50 -25.57 -4.69
N VAL A 183 17.81 -25.35 -4.76
CA VAL A 183 18.42 -24.03 -4.50
C VAL A 183 17.99 -23.00 -5.54
N GLY A 184 17.89 -23.38 -6.82
CA GLY A 184 17.36 -22.51 -7.88
C GLY A 184 15.93 -22.06 -7.56
N ALA A 185 15.05 -23.00 -7.22
CA ALA A 185 13.66 -22.69 -6.87
C ALA A 185 13.54 -21.80 -5.62
N ILE A 186 14.42 -21.96 -4.63
CA ILE A 186 14.47 -21.06 -3.46
C ILE A 186 14.94 -19.66 -3.88
N GLY A 187 15.91 -19.57 -4.78
CA GLY A 187 16.35 -18.29 -5.36
C GLY A 187 15.19 -17.55 -6.03
N ASP A 188 14.47 -18.23 -6.92
CA ASP A 188 13.29 -17.68 -7.60
C ASP A 188 12.23 -17.21 -6.59
N GLN A 189 11.96 -18.00 -5.53
CA GLN A 189 11.00 -17.63 -4.50
C GLN A 189 11.45 -16.41 -3.67
N VAL A 190 12.75 -16.25 -3.42
CA VAL A 190 13.28 -15.05 -2.74
C VAL A 190 13.11 -13.82 -3.61
N ASP A 191 13.34 -13.94 -4.92
CA ASP A 191 13.14 -12.84 -5.87
C ASP A 191 11.65 -12.45 -5.96
N ASP A 192 10.74 -13.43 -5.98
CA ASP A 192 9.29 -13.18 -5.92
C ASP A 192 8.88 -12.45 -4.63
N VAL A 193 9.45 -12.84 -3.49
CA VAL A 193 9.20 -12.17 -2.20
C VAL A 193 9.76 -10.75 -2.22
N ALA A 194 10.94 -10.53 -2.79
CA ALA A 194 11.53 -9.20 -2.91
C ALA A 194 10.67 -8.28 -3.80
N ALA A 195 10.20 -8.79 -4.94
CA ALA A 195 9.27 -8.07 -5.81
C ALA A 195 7.95 -7.75 -5.08
N ALA A 196 7.39 -8.72 -4.36
CA ALA A 196 6.16 -8.51 -3.58
C ALA A 196 6.33 -7.46 -2.48
N ILE A 197 7.51 -7.38 -1.84
CA ILE A 197 7.82 -6.33 -0.85
C ILE A 197 7.88 -4.95 -1.52
N GLU A 198 8.52 -4.82 -2.67
CA GLU A 198 8.57 -3.54 -3.40
C GLU A 198 7.14 -3.07 -3.76
N ASP A 199 6.34 -3.95 -4.36
CA ASP A 199 5.01 -3.62 -4.85
C ASP A 199 3.99 -3.36 -3.73
N ASN A 200 4.00 -4.17 -2.67
CA ASN A 200 2.96 -4.13 -1.64
C ASN A 200 3.34 -3.31 -0.40
N ILE A 201 4.63 -2.99 -0.22
CA ILE A 201 5.10 -2.26 0.96
C ILE A 201 5.77 -0.96 0.54
N ALA A 202 6.80 -1.01 -0.31
CA ALA A 202 7.61 0.18 -0.62
C ALA A 202 6.79 1.23 -1.39
N GLU A 203 6.11 0.84 -2.46
CA GLU A 203 5.30 1.77 -3.26
C GLU A 203 4.12 2.39 -2.49
N PRO A 204 3.30 1.63 -1.73
CA PRO A 204 2.26 2.22 -0.90
C PRO A 204 2.80 3.19 0.15
N ILE A 205 3.97 2.93 0.76
CA ILE A 205 4.60 3.87 1.70
C ILE A 205 5.00 5.17 0.97
N ARG A 206 5.58 5.09 -0.23
CA ARG A 206 5.89 6.28 -1.04
C ARG A 206 4.63 7.07 -1.36
N SER A 207 3.57 6.40 -1.79
CA SER A 207 2.26 7.01 -2.09
C SER A 207 1.61 7.69 -0.87
N LEU A 208 1.66 7.03 0.29
CA LEU A 208 1.17 7.61 1.55
C LEU A 208 1.97 8.84 1.96
N THR A 209 3.29 8.82 1.75
CA THR A 209 4.17 9.96 2.04
C THR A 209 3.78 11.17 1.17
N LEU A 210 3.62 10.96 -0.15
CA LEU A 210 3.18 12.02 -1.07
C LEU A 210 1.79 12.55 -0.72
N THR A 211 0.87 11.66 -0.32
CA THR A 211 -0.48 12.06 0.10
C THR A 211 -0.45 12.89 1.38
N ALA A 212 0.42 12.52 2.34
CA ALA A 212 0.58 13.26 3.59
C ALA A 212 1.21 14.65 3.36
N GLU A 213 2.19 14.76 2.46
CA GLU A 213 2.76 16.06 2.05
C GLU A 213 1.71 16.95 1.40
N SER A 214 0.93 16.41 0.46
CA SER A 214 -0.17 17.15 -0.19
C SER A 214 -1.23 17.60 0.82
N ALA A 215 -1.59 16.74 1.79
CA ALA A 215 -2.51 17.10 2.86
C ALA A 215 -1.95 18.21 3.77
N ALA A 216 -0.65 18.19 4.06
CA ALA A 216 0.01 19.23 4.84
C ALA A 216 0.04 20.58 4.09
N ASP A 217 0.27 20.57 2.78
CA ASP A 217 0.22 21.77 1.94
C ASP A 217 -1.19 22.34 1.82
N ALA A 218 -2.20 21.47 1.68
CA ALA A 218 -3.59 21.87 1.71
C ALA A 218 -3.99 22.48 3.06
N ALA A 219 -3.52 21.90 4.17
CA ALA A 219 -3.76 22.43 5.51
C ALA A 219 -3.12 23.83 5.69
N ARG A 220 -1.87 24.01 5.25
CA ARG A 220 -1.20 25.33 5.27
C ARG A 220 -1.93 26.38 4.42
N SER A 221 -2.43 25.96 3.25
CA SER A 221 -3.21 26.84 2.38
C SER A 221 -4.56 27.23 3.01
N ALA A 222 -5.21 26.28 3.69
CA ALA A 222 -6.45 26.52 4.42
C ALA A 222 -6.24 27.45 5.63
N GLU A 223 -5.13 27.30 6.36
CA GLU A 223 -4.73 28.19 7.45
C GLU A 223 -4.56 29.63 6.95
N SER A 224 -3.76 29.84 5.90
CA SER A 224 -3.57 31.17 5.31
C SER A 224 -4.88 31.79 4.79
N SER A 225 -5.77 30.97 4.24
CA SER A 225 -7.11 31.41 3.82
C SER A 225 -7.99 31.80 4.99
N ALA A 226 -7.91 31.06 6.11
CA ALA A 226 -8.64 31.36 7.33
C ALA A 226 -8.15 32.66 7.98
N ASP A 227 -6.83 32.90 8.02
CA ASP A 227 -6.25 34.16 8.49
C ASP A 227 -6.73 35.35 7.65
N SER A 228 -6.74 35.19 6.32
CA SER A 228 -7.24 36.22 5.40
C SER A 228 -8.72 36.52 5.59
N ALA A 229 -9.53 35.46 5.79
CA ALA A 229 -10.95 35.60 6.09
C ALA A 229 -11.18 36.28 7.46
N SER A 230 -10.37 35.97 8.47
CA SER A 230 -10.42 36.59 9.79
C SER A 230 -10.10 38.08 9.72
N ALA A 231 -9.03 38.46 9.01
CA ALA A 231 -8.67 39.86 8.80
C ALA A 231 -9.78 40.64 8.06
N SER A 232 -10.37 40.02 7.03
CA SER A 232 -11.50 40.60 6.30
C SER A 232 -12.72 40.79 7.20
N ALA A 233 -13.02 39.82 8.06
CA ALA A 233 -14.11 39.91 9.03
C ALA A 233 -13.89 41.03 10.05
N MET A 234 -12.66 41.20 10.56
CA MET A 234 -12.31 42.31 11.46
C MET A 234 -12.48 43.67 10.78
N SER A 235 -12.07 43.80 9.51
CA SER A 235 -12.28 45.02 8.74
C SER A 235 -13.77 45.33 8.57
N ALA A 236 -14.58 44.32 8.21
CA ALA A 236 -16.02 44.48 8.07
C ALA A 236 -16.69 44.85 9.40
N GLU A 237 -16.25 44.28 10.53
CA GLU A 237 -16.75 44.65 11.86
C GLU A 237 -16.47 46.12 12.17
N TRP A 238 -15.26 46.60 11.88
CA TRP A 238 -14.90 48.01 12.05
C TRP A 238 -15.76 48.93 11.17
N GLU A 239 -15.93 48.59 9.90
CA GLU A 239 -16.77 49.36 8.97
C GLU A 239 -18.23 49.41 9.44
N VAL A 240 -18.80 48.29 9.87
CA VAL A 240 -20.17 48.23 10.42
C VAL A 240 -20.30 49.09 11.66
N SER A 241 -19.32 49.06 12.57
CA SER A 241 -19.29 49.90 13.75
C SER A 241 -19.26 51.40 13.38
N HIS A 242 -18.43 51.77 12.42
CA HIS A 242 -18.31 53.14 11.92
C HIS A 242 -19.62 53.63 11.27
N VAL A 243 -20.23 52.81 10.41
CA VAL A 243 -21.53 53.11 9.80
C VAL A 243 -22.61 53.30 10.87
N ASN A 244 -22.65 52.44 11.89
CA ASN A 244 -23.61 52.60 13.00
C ASN A 244 -23.42 53.92 13.76
N GLN A 245 -22.18 54.36 13.99
CA GLN A 245 -21.91 55.65 14.61
C GLN A 245 -22.37 56.82 13.72
N LEU A 246 -22.11 56.77 12.41
CA LEU A 246 -22.57 57.78 11.47
C LEU A 246 -24.10 57.86 11.42
N VAL A 247 -24.78 56.72 11.37
CA VAL A 247 -26.26 56.66 11.39
C VAL A 247 -26.80 57.29 12.68
N LYS A 248 -26.19 57.00 13.83
CA LYS A 248 -26.58 57.60 15.11
C LYS A 248 -26.35 59.11 15.13
N GLY A 249 -25.23 59.57 14.60
CA GLY A 249 -24.94 61.01 14.45
C GLY A 249 -25.95 61.72 13.54
N LEU A 250 -26.33 61.07 12.43
CA LEU A 250 -27.32 61.61 11.50
C LEU A 250 -28.72 61.69 12.14
N GLN A 251 -29.12 60.67 12.91
CA GLN A 251 -30.38 60.68 13.65
C GLN A 251 -30.45 61.85 14.63
N LEU A 252 -29.40 62.08 15.42
CA LEU A 252 -29.33 63.20 16.35
C LEU A 252 -29.40 64.56 15.65
N ALA A 253 -28.70 64.72 14.51
CA ALA A 253 -28.74 65.95 13.73
C ALA A 253 -30.13 66.22 13.13
N VAL A 254 -30.82 65.17 12.65
CA VAL A 254 -32.19 65.29 12.13
C VAL A 254 -33.18 65.64 13.24
N GLU A 255 -33.03 65.08 14.43
CA GLU A 255 -33.84 65.42 15.61
C GLU A 255 -33.62 66.88 16.03
N ASP A 256 -32.37 67.34 16.09
CA ASP A 256 -32.04 68.73 16.42
C ASP A 256 -32.61 69.74 15.41
N ILE A 257 -32.47 69.47 14.10
CA ILE A 257 -33.05 70.32 13.05
C ILE A 257 -34.57 70.37 13.16
N ARG A 258 -35.22 69.23 13.44
CA ARG A 258 -36.68 69.17 13.60
C ARG A 258 -37.13 69.97 14.83
N ASP A 259 -36.40 69.90 15.92
CA ASP A 259 -36.72 70.57 17.18
C ASP A 259 -36.54 72.09 17.13
N GLN A 260 -35.70 72.60 16.22
CA GLN A 260 -35.49 74.02 15.97
C GLN A 260 -36.50 74.64 14.99
N THR A 261 -37.36 73.83 14.37
CA THR A 261 -38.42 74.36 13.49
C THR A 261 -39.64 74.82 14.30
N SER A 262 -40.31 75.87 13.81
CA SER A 262 -41.55 76.38 14.43
C SER A 262 -42.67 75.33 14.46
N GLU A 263 -42.71 74.44 13.46
CA GLU A 263 -43.61 73.28 13.42
C GLU A 263 -43.25 72.24 14.49
N GLY A 264 -41.96 71.99 14.72
CA GLY A 264 -41.46 71.13 15.79
C GLY A 264 -41.81 71.66 17.19
N HIS A 265 -41.68 72.97 17.39
CA HIS A 265 -42.10 73.62 18.64
C HIS A 265 -43.60 73.47 18.89
N ALA A 266 -44.43 73.68 17.87
CA ALA A 266 -45.88 73.54 17.97
C ALA A 266 -46.30 72.08 18.24
N PHE A 267 -45.67 71.10 17.60
CA PHE A 267 -45.94 69.68 17.82
C PHE A 267 -45.60 69.23 19.25
N HIS A 268 -44.45 69.65 19.77
CA HIS A 268 -44.05 69.36 21.15
C HIS A 268 -45.02 69.96 22.16
N LEU A 269 -45.41 71.22 21.97
CA LEU A 269 -46.36 71.90 22.84
C LEU A 269 -47.73 71.21 22.81
N ALA A 270 -48.22 70.83 21.64
CA ALA A 270 -49.46 70.05 21.50
C ALA A 270 -49.38 68.70 22.23
N THR A 271 -48.22 68.03 22.16
CA THR A 271 -47.98 66.76 22.85
C THR A 271 -47.95 66.94 24.36
N LEU A 272 -47.31 67.99 24.87
CA LEU A 272 -47.28 68.32 26.30
C LEU A 272 -48.67 68.70 26.82
N ARG A 273 -49.41 69.56 26.12
CA ARG A 273 -50.80 69.89 26.46
C ARG A 273 -51.68 68.63 26.55
N ARG A 274 -51.49 67.66 25.65
CA ARG A 274 -52.16 66.35 25.72
C ARG A 274 -51.75 65.52 26.94
N LYS A 275 -50.46 65.53 27.31
CA LYS A 275 -49.98 64.87 28.54
C LYS A 275 -50.57 65.51 29.81
N VAL A 276 -50.70 66.84 29.83
CA VAL A 276 -51.33 67.59 30.93
C VAL A 276 -52.81 67.23 31.02
N TRP A 277 -53.53 67.23 29.90
CA TRP A 277 -54.92 66.77 29.84
C TRP A 277 -55.07 65.34 30.37
N TRP A 278 -54.20 64.43 29.94
CA TRP A 278 -54.24 63.05 30.40
C TRP A 278 -54.07 62.94 31.91
N ASN A 279 -53.08 63.62 32.49
CA ASN A 279 -52.89 63.64 33.94
C ASN A 279 -54.10 64.21 34.68
N PHE A 280 -54.71 65.29 34.17
CA PHE A 280 -55.96 65.82 34.73
C PHE A 280 -57.08 64.79 34.71
N THR A 281 -57.32 64.13 33.57
CA THR A 281 -58.38 63.13 33.44
C THR A 281 -58.17 61.93 34.36
N VAL A 282 -56.92 61.47 34.53
CA VAL A 282 -56.58 60.41 35.48
C VAL A 282 -56.88 60.84 36.92
N ASP A 283 -56.61 62.10 37.27
CA ASP A 283 -56.83 62.64 38.62
C ASP A 283 -58.30 62.91 38.96
N THR A 284 -59.16 63.10 37.95
CA THR A 284 -60.56 63.51 38.12
C THR A 284 -61.60 62.45 37.70
N TYR A 285 -61.16 61.33 37.10
CA TYR A 285 -62.03 60.26 36.56
C TYR A 285 -63.12 59.73 37.52
N MET A 286 -62.88 59.76 38.83
CA MET A 286 -63.82 59.25 39.85
C MET A 286 -64.70 60.33 40.52
N HIS A 287 -64.59 61.61 40.11
CA HIS A 287 -65.19 62.73 40.83
C HIS A 287 -66.28 63.47 40.04
N ASN A 288 -67.53 63.00 40.11
CA ASN A 288 -68.70 63.65 39.50
C ASN A 288 -69.24 64.80 40.36
N SER A 289 -68.46 65.87 40.50
CA SER A 289 -68.84 67.07 41.26
C SER A 289 -68.93 68.28 40.35
N LYS A 290 -69.82 69.23 40.64
CA LYS A 290 -69.89 70.52 39.92
C LYS A 290 -68.54 71.26 39.86
N LEU A 291 -67.66 71.00 40.83
CA LEU A 291 -66.30 71.55 40.85
C LEU A 291 -65.40 70.91 39.79
N ALA A 292 -65.49 69.60 39.57
CA ALA A 292 -64.71 68.90 38.54
C ALA A 292 -65.06 69.45 37.15
N ASP A 293 -66.35 69.63 36.87
CA ASP A 293 -66.84 70.19 35.60
C ASP A 293 -66.29 71.61 35.38
N GLN A 294 -66.24 72.43 36.43
CA GLN A 294 -65.66 73.77 36.36
C GLN A 294 -64.15 73.75 36.11
N LEU A 295 -63.41 72.85 36.75
CA LEU A 295 -61.97 72.72 36.55
C LEU A 295 -61.64 72.17 35.16
N GLU A 296 -62.45 71.23 34.66
CA GLU A 296 -62.33 70.68 33.31
C GLU A 296 -62.51 71.80 32.27
N GLN A 297 -63.58 72.58 32.38
CA GLN A 297 -63.85 73.68 31.44
C GLN A 297 -62.70 74.70 31.44
N ARG A 298 -62.15 75.04 32.61
CA ARG A 298 -61.03 75.97 32.75
C ARG A 298 -59.75 75.41 32.12
N LEU A 299 -59.35 74.18 32.48
CA LEU A 299 -58.16 73.56 31.89
C LEU A 299 -58.29 73.40 30.38
N ARG A 300 -59.47 72.95 29.92
CA ARG A 300 -59.73 72.78 28.49
C ARG A 300 -59.59 74.09 27.74
N ALA A 301 -60.16 75.17 28.27
CA ALA A 301 -60.02 76.51 27.69
C ALA A 301 -58.56 76.95 27.57
N LEU A 302 -57.69 76.60 28.53
CA LEU A 302 -56.25 76.88 28.45
C LEU A 302 -55.54 76.01 27.41
N LEU A 303 -55.82 74.70 27.38
CA LEU A 303 -55.15 73.74 26.49
C LEU A 303 -55.58 73.88 25.02
N THR A 304 -56.78 74.38 24.74
CA THR A 304 -57.30 74.57 23.37
C THR A 304 -57.00 75.94 22.78
N ARG A 305 -56.23 76.80 23.48
CA ARG A 305 -55.78 78.08 22.92
C ARG A 305 -54.96 77.85 21.66
N GLU A 306 -54.97 78.81 20.75
CA GLU A 306 -54.09 78.76 19.57
C GLU A 306 -52.63 78.63 20.02
N ILE A 307 -51.89 77.73 19.38
CA ILE A 307 -50.47 77.55 19.63
C ILE A 307 -49.74 78.64 18.85
N SER A 308 -49.04 79.51 19.56
CA SER A 308 -48.17 80.49 18.90
C SER A 308 -47.07 79.77 18.12
N ILE A 309 -46.74 80.31 16.95
CA ILE A 309 -45.63 79.87 16.09
C ILE A 309 -44.32 80.57 16.50
N ASP A 310 -44.41 81.61 17.35
CA ASP A 310 -43.26 82.33 17.87
C ASP A 310 -42.45 81.44 18.83
N ALA A 311 -41.19 81.17 18.47
CA ALA A 311 -40.32 80.23 19.17
C ALA A 311 -40.13 80.59 20.65
N VAL A 312 -40.04 81.89 20.97
CA VAL A 312 -39.86 82.40 22.35
C VAL A 312 -41.12 82.16 23.18
N HIS A 313 -42.29 82.41 22.60
CA HIS A 313 -43.56 82.10 23.25
C HIS A 313 -43.77 80.59 23.43
N SER A 314 -43.50 79.78 22.40
CA SER A 314 -43.68 78.33 22.46
C SER A 314 -42.70 77.67 23.42
N SER A 315 -41.46 78.17 23.55
CA SER A 315 -40.48 77.65 24.51
C SER A 315 -40.85 77.99 25.95
N TRP A 316 -41.34 79.21 26.19
CA TRP A 316 -41.86 79.61 27.50
C TRP A 316 -43.07 78.76 27.90
N GLU A 317 -44.05 78.61 26.99
CA GLU A 317 -45.25 77.83 27.27
C GLU A 317 -44.94 76.33 27.43
N ARG A 318 -43.90 75.84 26.74
CA ARG A 318 -43.38 74.48 26.94
C ARG A 318 -42.88 74.30 28.37
N GLY A 319 -41.99 75.18 28.84
CA GLY A 319 -41.45 75.13 30.20
C GLY A 319 -42.56 75.20 31.25
N LEU A 320 -43.57 76.05 31.01
CA LEU A 320 -44.76 76.16 31.85
C LEU A 320 -45.48 74.81 32.02
N TRP A 321 -45.80 74.11 30.91
CA TRP A 321 -46.50 72.82 31.00
C TRP A 321 -45.61 71.69 31.53
N GLU A 322 -44.31 71.73 31.27
CA GLU A 322 -43.33 70.80 31.86
C GLU A 322 -43.26 70.98 33.39
N ASP A 323 -43.24 72.21 33.87
CA ASP A 323 -43.27 72.52 35.30
C ASP A 323 -44.57 72.04 35.95
N VAL A 324 -45.72 72.17 35.27
CA VAL A 324 -46.99 71.59 35.74
C VAL A 324 -46.89 70.07 35.87
N LEU A 325 -46.35 69.38 34.86
CA LEU A 325 -46.18 67.92 34.89
C LEU A 325 -45.18 67.47 35.97
N LYS A 326 -44.09 68.21 36.15
CA LYS A 326 -43.05 67.95 37.16
C LYS A 326 -43.54 68.22 38.57
N ALA A 327 -44.24 69.34 38.80
CA ALA A 327 -44.88 69.66 40.06
C ALA A 327 -45.90 68.59 40.44
N ARG A 328 -46.71 68.12 39.48
CA ARG A 328 -47.70 67.08 39.74
C ARG A 328 -47.08 65.73 40.08
N THR A 329 -45.97 65.36 39.44
CA THR A 329 -45.24 64.12 39.75
C THR A 329 -44.55 64.19 41.11
N THR A 330 -44.09 65.37 41.54
CA THR A 330 -43.38 65.57 42.82
C THR A 330 -44.32 65.59 44.03
N GLU A 331 -45.51 66.20 43.93
CA GLU A 331 -46.44 66.30 45.06
C GLU A 331 -47.23 65.01 45.39
N GLY A 332 -47.11 63.97 44.56
CA GLY A 332 -47.76 62.68 44.79
C GLY A 332 -49.29 62.71 44.59
N ARG A 333 -49.86 61.61 44.07
CA ARG A 333 -51.29 61.54 43.71
C ARG A 333 -52.28 61.54 44.89
N GLN A 334 -51.82 61.65 46.14
CA GLN A 334 -52.63 61.36 47.34
C GLN A 334 -53.28 62.57 48.05
N SER A 335 -52.90 63.82 47.75
CA SER A 335 -53.53 65.01 48.37
C SER A 335 -54.58 65.66 47.45
N GLY A 336 -55.80 65.85 47.96
CA GLY A 336 -56.95 66.54 47.35
C GLY A 336 -56.78 67.04 45.91
N THR A 337 -56.90 66.14 44.93
CA THR A 337 -56.56 66.36 43.51
C THR A 337 -57.25 67.59 42.91
N GLN A 338 -58.53 67.79 43.23
CA GLN A 338 -59.29 68.97 42.76
C GLN A 338 -58.82 70.29 43.40
N LYS A 339 -58.33 70.25 44.65
CA LYS A 339 -57.80 71.45 45.33
C LYS A 339 -56.47 71.87 44.69
N TRP A 340 -55.63 70.90 44.34
CA TRP A 340 -54.40 71.13 43.60
C TRP A 340 -54.67 71.72 42.22
N TRP A 341 -55.53 71.08 41.43
CA TRP A 341 -55.89 71.59 40.10
C TRP A 341 -56.55 72.97 40.17
N ARG A 342 -57.34 73.26 41.21
CA ARG A 342 -57.90 74.61 41.41
C ARG A 342 -56.81 75.66 41.63
N ALA A 343 -55.85 75.38 42.51
CA ALA A 343 -54.74 76.29 42.78
C ALA A 343 -53.85 76.46 41.55
N MET A 344 -53.48 75.35 40.91
CA MET A 344 -52.64 75.33 39.72
C MET A 344 -53.30 76.08 38.55
N LEU A 345 -54.60 75.86 38.29
CA LEU A 345 -55.31 76.58 37.21
C LEU A 345 -55.41 78.08 37.48
N GLN A 346 -55.54 78.49 38.75
CA GLN A 346 -55.51 79.90 39.10
C GLN A 346 -54.14 80.52 38.78
N THR A 347 -53.05 79.85 39.17
CA THR A 347 -51.69 80.28 38.85
C THR A 347 -51.42 80.29 37.34
N LEU A 348 -51.90 79.28 36.60
CA LEU A 348 -51.75 79.21 35.15
C LEU A 348 -52.53 80.31 34.44
N GLU A 349 -53.74 80.63 34.87
CA GLU A 349 -54.52 81.74 34.30
C GLU A 349 -53.82 83.08 34.50
N GLU A 350 -53.19 83.30 35.66
CA GLU A 350 -52.38 84.49 35.95
C GLU A 350 -51.13 84.54 35.05
N TRP A 351 -50.37 83.44 34.97
CA TRP A 351 -49.12 83.38 34.19
C TRP A 351 -49.36 83.46 32.68
N ILE A 352 -50.42 82.86 32.17
CA ILE A 352 -50.78 82.93 30.75
C ILE A 352 -51.44 84.28 30.42
N GLY A 353 -52.06 84.96 31.39
CA GLY A 353 -52.56 86.33 31.23
C GLY A 353 -51.48 87.41 31.19
N SER A 354 -50.29 87.14 31.75
CA SER A 354 -49.16 88.08 31.79
C SER A 354 -47.83 87.32 31.69
N PRO A 355 -47.43 86.88 30.48
CA PRO A 355 -46.23 86.08 30.30
C PRO A 355 -44.98 86.90 30.68
N SER A 356 -44.22 86.38 31.65
CA SER A 356 -42.90 86.88 32.00
C SER A 356 -41.84 86.00 31.36
N TYR A 357 -41.16 86.52 30.35
CA TYR A 357 -40.12 85.79 29.63
C TYR A 357 -38.80 85.82 30.42
N ALA A 358 -38.25 84.64 30.73
CA ALA A 358 -36.89 84.55 31.21
C ALA A 358 -35.91 84.92 30.08
N ALA A 359 -34.81 85.61 30.41
CA ALA A 359 -33.77 85.92 29.43
C ALA A 359 -33.16 84.62 28.88
N PRO A 360 -32.86 84.53 27.57
CA PRO A 360 -32.31 83.32 26.97
C PRO A 360 -30.93 82.99 27.59
N GLU A 361 -30.74 81.73 28.00
CA GLU A 361 -29.43 81.23 28.41
C GLU A 361 -28.54 81.08 27.17
N LEU A 362 -27.46 81.86 27.11
CA LEU A 362 -26.44 81.72 26.07
C LEU A 362 -25.45 80.62 26.48
N PRO A 363 -25.13 79.67 25.58
CA PRO A 363 -24.13 78.64 25.88
C PRO A 363 -22.76 79.28 26.18
N ASP A 364 -22.06 78.72 27.17
CA ASP A 364 -20.71 79.15 27.55
C ASP A 364 -19.70 78.79 26.44
N LEU A 365 -19.52 79.71 25.50
CA LEU A 365 -18.60 79.63 24.36
C LEU A 365 -17.19 79.16 24.74
N ARG A 366 -16.74 79.42 25.97
CA ARG A 366 -15.43 78.97 26.47
C ARG A 366 -15.35 77.45 26.61
N SER A 367 -16.43 76.83 27.04
CA SER A 367 -16.51 75.38 27.23
C SER A 367 -16.47 74.65 25.89
N ALA A 368 -17.14 75.19 24.87
CA ALA A 368 -17.15 74.64 23.52
C ALA A 368 -15.78 74.78 22.82
N LEU A 369 -15.15 75.96 22.89
CA LEU A 369 -13.82 76.19 22.30
C LEU A 369 -12.72 75.33 22.95
N LYS A 370 -12.87 75.00 24.24
CA LYS A 370 -11.91 74.15 24.93
C LYS A 370 -11.99 72.70 24.48
N ALA A 371 -13.19 72.19 24.21
CA ALA A 371 -13.37 70.83 23.71
C ALA A 371 -12.75 70.64 22.31
N ASP A 372 -12.90 71.64 21.43
CA ASP A 372 -12.24 71.65 20.12
C ASP A 372 -10.70 71.67 20.24
N LEU A 373 -10.17 72.50 21.15
CA LEU A 373 -8.72 72.58 21.39
C LEU A 373 -8.15 71.27 21.93
N ASP A 374 -8.83 70.64 22.88
CA ASP A 374 -8.40 69.37 23.47
C ASP A 374 -8.42 68.24 22.41
N HIS A 375 -9.41 68.23 21.52
CA HIS A 375 -9.48 67.28 20.39
C HIS A 375 -8.31 67.44 19.41
N GLU A 376 -7.96 68.68 19.07
CA GLU A 376 -6.83 69.00 18.18
C GLU A 376 -5.46 68.68 18.80
N LEU A 377 -5.33 68.66 20.14
CA LEU A 377 -4.10 68.27 20.81
C LEU A 377 -3.91 66.75 20.89
N ASP A 378 -5.00 65.99 20.91
CA ASP A 378 -4.96 64.52 20.99
C ASP A 378 -4.70 63.85 19.64
N ASP A 379 -5.01 64.51 18.51
CA ASP A 379 -4.72 64.00 17.16
C ASP A 379 -3.21 64.10 16.84
N PRO A 380 -2.50 62.98 16.62
CA PRO A 380 -1.07 62.97 16.29
C PRO A 380 -0.73 63.61 14.93
N GLU A 381 -1.69 63.81 14.03
CA GLU A 381 -1.46 64.50 12.77
C GLU A 381 -1.80 66.00 12.78
N SER A 382 -2.37 66.51 13.88
CA SER A 382 -2.78 67.92 13.98
C SER A 382 -1.62 68.90 13.88
N VAL A 383 -1.88 70.00 13.17
CA VAL A 383 -0.95 71.12 13.00
C VAL A 383 -0.56 71.72 14.35
N THR A 384 -1.47 71.70 15.32
CA THR A 384 -1.25 72.23 16.67
C THR A 384 -0.15 71.47 17.41
N ARG A 385 -0.16 70.13 17.31
CA ARG A 385 0.85 69.26 17.93
C ARG A 385 2.20 69.36 17.24
N ARG A 386 2.21 69.42 15.91
CA ARG A 386 3.44 69.66 15.11
C ARG A 386 4.11 70.99 15.44
N PHE A 387 3.32 72.02 15.77
CA PHE A 387 3.84 73.31 16.21
C PHE A 387 4.38 73.28 17.64
N GLU A 388 3.74 72.53 18.56
CA GLU A 388 4.23 72.38 19.93
C GLU A 388 5.60 71.65 19.98
N ASP A 389 5.77 70.62 19.16
CA ASP A 389 7.05 69.89 19.04
C ASP A 389 8.17 70.81 18.52
N LEU A 390 7.88 71.70 17.57
CA LEU A 390 8.83 72.68 17.03
C LEU A 390 9.24 73.78 18.01
N VAL A 391 8.46 74.01 19.08
CA VAL A 391 8.74 75.04 20.10
C VAL A 391 9.48 74.44 21.31
N ARG A 392 9.53 73.11 21.44
CA ARG A 392 10.24 72.42 22.53
C ARG A 392 11.69 72.02 22.19
N ASP A 393 12.07 72.05 20.92
CA ASP A 393 13.46 72.00 20.45
C ASP A 393 14.10 73.41 20.45
#